data_AF-A0A7V6GMQ8-F1
#
_entry.id   AF-A0A7V6GMQ8-F1
#
_cell.length_a   1.000
_cell.length_b   1.000
_cell.length_c   1.000
_cell.angle_alpha   90.00
_cell.angle_beta   90.00
_cell.angle_gamma   90.00
#
_symmetry.space_group_name_H-M   'P 1'
#
loop_
_entity.id
_entity.type
_entity.pdbx_description
1 polymer ?
#
loop_
_entity_poly.entity_id
_entity_poly.type
_entity_poly.pdbx_seq_one_letter_code
_entity_poly.pdbx_strand_id
1 'polypeptide(L)'
;MKDFDEKDMTNEPYEDFKDLIPEKTLEDQQKEEKEQLRKKMLARHMIALPVYFIGQLVLGLIIGLLILSIPGAKVDTSPDEQVVLGVTTDTNGLAFMKNASYDTYSNKYGKYLKTVKYNDEYLIVTNVYNYSTFEKDWLIKDAEENLVINLAVVDEFINGTRTNWDEKREIKLYLTGEGFGARPEFITDYTILNTEKFLEPKTDLSPGASNVASFLIYIGLTAAVVLLLFPNIKEDFKAFKNKDATVMVGILTGFGFAFAGGIVANAVRNLLEIFLDIPGGEAVNQISIELAMKSAGAPLMILSALILAPIVEELIFRKTIFELSRNKWLGLVISSVLFGLIHVSSELMTLTSFGHFLYVFVPYVFMGAGFGVAYIVYKQNVLTTIGAHMLWNLFAIISVFLV
;
A
#
# COMPACT_ATOMS: atom_id res chain seq x y z
N MET A 1 91.34 22.27 -23.72
CA MET A 1 91.00 21.80 -25.09
C MET A 1 90.84 20.29 -25.01
N LYS A 2 89.66 19.68 -25.13
CA LYS A 2 88.32 20.16 -25.52
C LYS A 2 87.28 19.32 -24.77
N ASP A 3 86.19 19.97 -24.45
CA ASP A 3 84.95 19.46 -23.87
C ASP A 3 84.38 18.25 -24.64
N PHE A 4 83.87 17.29 -23.88
CA PHE A 4 82.79 16.41 -24.35
C PHE A 4 81.57 16.72 -23.48
N ASP A 5 80.56 17.25 -24.16
CA ASP A 5 79.31 17.81 -23.66
C ASP A 5 78.42 16.69 -23.08
N GLU A 6 78.08 16.78 -21.80
CA GLU A 6 77.02 15.99 -21.16
C GLU A 6 75.65 16.51 -21.61
N LYS A 7 75.29 16.25 -22.87
CA LYS A 7 73.94 16.49 -23.38
C LYS A 7 73.53 15.37 -24.32
N ASP A 8 73.16 14.24 -23.76
CA ASP A 8 72.11 13.37 -24.31
C ASP A 8 71.77 12.25 -23.31
N MET A 9 71.04 12.63 -22.26
CA MET A 9 70.26 11.68 -21.46
C MET A 9 68.89 12.29 -21.16
N THR A 10 68.12 12.53 -22.22
CA THR A 10 66.66 12.63 -22.12
C THR A 10 66.07 11.58 -23.04
N ASN A 11 66.36 10.32 -22.76
CA ASN A 11 65.50 9.23 -23.21
C ASN A 11 64.25 9.29 -22.32
N GLU A 12 63.19 9.95 -22.78
CA GLU A 12 61.83 9.55 -22.39
C GLU A 12 61.39 8.46 -23.38
N PRO A 13 61.44 7.15 -23.03
CA PRO A 13 61.16 6.08 -23.99
C PRO A 13 59.65 5.87 -24.26
N TYR A 14 58.79 6.82 -23.90
CA TYR A 14 57.34 6.57 -23.74
C TYR A 14 56.42 7.62 -24.37
N GLU A 15 56.88 8.45 -25.30
CA GLU A 15 55.97 9.31 -26.08
C GLU A 15 55.22 8.52 -27.17
N ASP A 16 55.89 7.62 -27.89
CA ASP A 16 55.34 6.86 -29.03
C ASP A 16 54.29 5.79 -28.67
N PHE A 17 54.02 5.56 -27.38
CA PHE A 17 53.01 4.60 -26.91
C PHE A 17 51.74 5.26 -26.34
N LYS A 18 51.68 6.60 -26.24
CA LYS A 18 50.46 7.30 -25.78
C LYS A 18 49.27 7.06 -26.71
N ASP A 19 49.53 6.94 -28.01
CA ASP A 19 48.52 6.70 -29.05
C ASP A 19 48.06 5.22 -29.13
N LEU A 20 48.70 4.32 -28.36
CA LEU A 20 48.35 2.89 -28.27
C LEU A 20 47.39 2.57 -27.13
N ILE A 21 46.99 3.57 -26.33
CA ILE A 21 45.91 3.41 -25.35
C ILE A 21 44.59 3.63 -26.10
N PRO A 22 43.75 2.59 -26.30
CA PRO A 22 42.49 2.77 -27.00
C PRO A 22 41.64 3.82 -26.26
N GLU A 23 41.25 4.87 -27.00
CA GLU A 23 40.37 5.91 -26.49
C GLU A 23 39.10 5.23 -25.93
N LYS A 24 38.79 5.50 -24.65
CA LYS A 24 37.64 4.86 -23.99
C LYS A 24 36.39 5.09 -24.82
N THR A 25 35.65 4.03 -25.08
CA THR A 25 34.40 4.14 -25.83
C THR A 25 33.43 5.07 -25.11
N LEU A 26 32.52 5.71 -25.85
CA LEU A 26 31.47 6.56 -25.25
C LEU A 26 30.69 5.81 -24.15
N GLU A 27 30.50 4.50 -24.30
CA GLU A 27 29.85 3.66 -23.29
C GLU A 27 30.69 3.50 -22.01
N ASP A 28 32.01 3.36 -22.14
CA ASP A 28 32.90 3.25 -20.99
C ASP A 28 32.98 4.57 -20.22
N GLN A 29 33.00 5.70 -20.94
CA GLN A 29 32.94 7.03 -20.34
C GLN A 29 31.63 7.23 -19.57
N GLN A 30 30.48 6.85 -20.15
CA GLN A 30 29.18 6.92 -19.48
C GLN A 30 29.08 6.01 -18.26
N LYS A 31 29.67 4.80 -18.31
CA LYS A 31 29.72 3.89 -17.15
C LYS A 31 30.54 4.50 -16.02
N GLU A 32 31.70 5.07 -16.34
CA GLU A 32 32.57 5.69 -15.35
C GLU A 32 31.93 6.92 -14.71
N GLU A 33 31.29 7.80 -15.50
CA GLU A 33 30.52 8.94 -14.97
C GLU A 33 29.42 8.49 -14.00
N LYS A 34 28.67 7.44 -14.36
CA LYS A 34 27.64 6.86 -13.49
C LYS A 34 28.23 6.29 -12.21
N GLU A 35 29.35 5.60 -12.28
CA GLU A 35 30.01 5.04 -11.09
C GLU A 35 30.55 6.15 -10.17
N GLN A 36 31.12 7.21 -10.73
CA GLN A 36 31.57 8.37 -9.98
C GLN A 36 30.39 9.08 -9.29
N LEU A 37 29.26 9.26 -9.99
CA LEU A 37 28.05 9.81 -9.40
C LEU A 37 27.53 8.92 -8.26
N ARG A 38 27.50 7.60 -8.46
CA ARG A 38 27.08 6.63 -7.44
C ARG A 38 27.91 6.76 -6.16
N LYS A 39 29.24 6.86 -6.28
CA LYS A 39 30.16 7.06 -5.14
C LYS A 39 29.86 8.37 -4.40
N LYS A 40 29.65 9.48 -5.14
CA LYS A 40 29.31 10.79 -4.55
C LYS A 40 27.94 10.81 -3.86
N MET A 41 26.99 10.01 -4.35
CA MET A 41 25.62 9.98 -3.83
C MET A 41 25.41 8.99 -2.68
N LEU A 42 26.38 8.13 -2.34
CA LEU A 42 26.22 7.08 -1.33
C LEU A 42 25.68 7.59 0.01
N ALA A 43 26.28 8.65 0.56
CA ALA A 43 25.83 9.24 1.83
C ALA A 43 24.38 9.75 1.74
N ARG A 44 24.00 10.35 0.61
CA ARG A 44 22.65 10.87 0.40
C ARG A 44 21.62 9.76 0.30
N HIS A 45 21.95 8.64 -0.35
CA HIS A 45 21.10 7.45 -0.37
C HIS A 45 20.89 6.88 1.04
N MET A 46 21.96 6.79 1.85
CA MET A 46 21.84 6.33 3.25
C MET A 46 20.96 7.25 4.10
N ILE A 47 21.00 8.57 3.86
CA ILE A 47 20.17 9.56 4.56
C ILE A 47 18.71 9.55 4.04
N ALA A 48 18.50 9.28 2.76
CA ALA A 48 17.17 9.29 2.15
C ALA A 48 16.23 8.23 2.76
N LEU A 49 16.75 7.06 3.14
CA LEU A 49 15.96 6.00 3.79
C LEU A 49 15.31 6.45 5.11
N PRO A 50 16.06 6.90 6.15
CA PRO A 50 15.44 7.38 7.38
C PRO A 50 14.62 8.65 7.15
N VAL A 51 14.97 9.52 6.20
CA VAL A 51 14.11 10.66 5.84
C VAL A 51 12.75 10.20 5.33
N TYR A 52 12.69 9.11 4.56
CA TYR A 52 11.43 8.52 4.15
C TYR A 52 10.65 7.93 5.32
N PHE A 53 11.24 6.97 6.03
CA PHE A 53 10.51 6.22 7.06
C PHE A 53 10.24 7.04 8.34
N ILE A 54 11.23 7.79 8.84
CA ILE A 54 11.11 8.57 10.07
C ILE A 54 10.55 9.95 9.76
N GLY A 55 10.93 10.56 8.64
CA GLY A 55 10.43 11.88 8.27
C GLY A 55 8.92 11.91 8.09
N GLN A 56 8.31 10.84 7.56
CA GLN A 56 6.86 10.72 7.49
C GLN A 56 6.20 10.74 8.88
N LEU A 57 6.79 10.06 9.87
CA LEU A 57 6.29 10.07 11.25
C LEU A 57 6.42 11.44 11.91
N VAL A 58 7.57 12.10 11.72
CA VAL A 58 7.83 13.44 12.26
C VAL A 58 6.89 14.48 11.63
N LEU A 59 6.76 14.46 10.30
CA LEU A 59 5.83 15.34 9.58
C LEU A 59 4.38 15.05 9.99
N GLY A 60 4.01 13.77 10.10
CA GLY A 60 2.68 13.36 10.55
C GLY A 60 2.33 13.88 11.94
N LEU A 61 3.27 13.79 12.88
CA LEU A 61 3.09 14.36 14.22
C LEU A 61 2.90 15.87 14.18
N ILE A 62 3.80 16.60 13.52
CA ILE A 62 3.77 18.07 13.47
C ILE A 62 2.51 18.57 12.76
N ILE A 63 2.23 18.05 11.57
CA ILE A 63 1.07 18.45 10.76
C ILE A 63 -0.23 18.03 11.44
N GLY A 64 -0.27 16.85 12.03
CA GLY A 64 -1.42 16.38 12.82
C GLY A 64 -1.76 17.35 13.95
N LEU A 65 -0.78 17.75 14.76
CA LEU A 65 -0.99 18.71 15.85
C LEU A 65 -1.47 20.08 15.35
N LEU A 66 -0.92 20.56 14.23
CA LEU A 66 -1.35 21.82 13.61
C LEU A 66 -2.81 21.74 13.13
N ILE A 67 -3.18 20.65 12.45
CA ILE A 67 -4.53 20.47 11.91
C ILE A 67 -5.55 20.26 13.04
N LEU A 68 -5.19 19.54 14.11
CA LEU A 68 -6.06 19.38 15.29
C LEU A 68 -6.40 20.71 15.97
N SER A 69 -5.63 21.77 15.70
CA SER A 69 -5.87 23.13 16.20
C SER A 69 -6.88 23.92 15.33
N ILE A 70 -7.27 23.39 14.17
CA ILE A 70 -8.21 24.04 13.25
C ILE A 70 -9.66 23.70 13.67
N PRO A 71 -10.55 24.70 13.87
CA PRO A 71 -11.97 24.44 14.11
C PRO A 71 -12.61 23.64 12.99
N GLY A 72 -13.36 22.58 13.34
CA GLY A 72 -14.00 21.69 12.36
C GLY A 72 -13.08 20.64 11.72
N ALA A 73 -11.80 20.56 12.12
CA ALA A 73 -10.89 19.53 11.65
C ALA A 73 -11.10 18.16 12.31
N LYS A 74 -11.94 18.07 13.35
CA LYS A 74 -12.25 16.83 14.06
C LYS A 74 -13.69 16.40 13.76
N VAL A 75 -13.92 15.11 13.71
CA VAL A 75 -15.25 14.50 13.62
C VAL A 75 -15.33 13.35 14.61
N ASP A 76 -16.49 13.21 15.23
CA ASP A 76 -16.78 12.06 16.09
C ASP A 76 -17.38 10.94 15.25
N THR A 77 -16.71 9.80 15.23
CA THR A 77 -17.20 8.56 14.63
C THR A 77 -18.03 7.83 15.67
N SER A 78 -19.31 7.61 15.40
CA SER A 78 -20.20 6.95 16.35
C SER A 78 -19.74 5.51 16.65
N PRO A 79 -20.09 4.94 17.82
CA PRO A 79 -19.85 3.52 18.09
C PRO A 79 -20.45 2.58 17.03
N ASP A 80 -21.64 2.90 16.50
CA ASP A 80 -22.27 2.11 15.43
C ASP A 80 -21.43 2.15 14.14
N GLU A 81 -20.89 3.30 13.74
CA GLU A 81 -20.01 3.40 12.58
C GLU A 81 -18.69 2.64 12.79
N GLN A 82 -18.15 2.66 14.02
CA GLN A 82 -16.95 1.90 14.37
C GLN A 82 -17.17 0.38 14.25
N VAL A 83 -18.37 -0.12 14.59
CA VAL A 83 -18.74 -1.52 14.34
C VAL A 83 -18.76 -1.83 12.85
N VAL A 84 -19.39 -0.99 12.03
CA VAL A 84 -19.44 -1.18 10.57
C VAL A 84 -18.03 -1.17 9.97
N LEU A 85 -17.18 -0.24 10.39
CA LEU A 85 -15.78 -0.17 9.95
C LEU A 85 -14.99 -1.40 10.39
N GLY A 86 -15.21 -1.86 11.62
CA GLY A 86 -14.58 -3.06 12.16
C GLY A 86 -14.85 -4.30 11.31
N VAL A 87 -16.13 -4.57 11.00
CA VAL A 87 -16.52 -5.68 10.11
C VAL A 87 -16.03 -5.47 8.67
N THR A 88 -15.96 -4.21 8.20
CA THR A 88 -15.42 -3.88 6.88
C THR A 88 -13.93 -4.26 6.75
N THR A 89 -13.15 -4.07 7.81
CA THR A 89 -11.69 -4.30 7.81
C THR A 89 -11.28 -5.67 8.36
N ASP A 90 -12.17 -6.41 9.00
CA ASP A 90 -11.92 -7.76 9.52
C ASP A 90 -12.81 -8.78 8.79
N THR A 91 -12.18 -9.63 7.99
CA THR A 91 -12.88 -10.69 7.26
C THR A 91 -13.55 -11.70 8.18
N ASN A 92 -13.12 -11.83 9.44
CA ASN A 92 -13.75 -12.70 10.42
C ASN A 92 -14.81 -11.98 11.27
N GLY A 93 -15.07 -10.70 10.97
CA GLY A 93 -16.02 -9.87 11.70
C GLY A 93 -17.48 -10.27 11.47
N LEU A 94 -18.24 -10.24 12.56
CA LEU A 94 -19.69 -10.37 12.60
C LEU A 94 -20.26 -9.20 13.42
N ALA A 95 -21.41 -8.67 13.03
CA ALA A 95 -22.18 -7.76 13.89
C ALA A 95 -23.67 -8.05 13.78
N PHE A 96 -24.39 -7.86 14.89
CA PHE A 96 -25.84 -7.70 14.88
C PHE A 96 -26.15 -6.21 14.93
N MET A 97 -26.80 -5.67 13.91
CA MET A 97 -27.06 -4.24 13.79
C MET A 97 -28.52 -3.98 13.54
N LYS A 98 -29.09 -2.96 14.20
CA LYS A 98 -30.44 -2.50 13.86
C LYS A 98 -30.51 -2.05 12.40
N ASN A 99 -31.63 -2.33 11.72
CA ASN A 99 -31.87 -1.93 10.33
C ASN A 99 -31.57 -0.43 10.11
N ALA A 100 -32.15 0.43 10.94
CA ALA A 100 -31.95 1.89 10.86
C ALA A 100 -30.49 2.34 11.08
N SER A 101 -29.74 1.66 11.96
CA SER A 101 -28.33 1.95 12.16
C SER A 101 -27.51 1.58 10.92
N TYR A 102 -27.74 0.41 10.32
CA TYR A 102 -27.04 -0.01 9.11
C TYR A 102 -27.34 0.89 7.90
N ASP A 103 -28.62 1.27 7.72
CA ASP A 103 -29.05 2.11 6.59
C ASP A 103 -28.28 3.43 6.52
N THR A 104 -27.92 4.00 7.68
CA THR A 104 -27.12 5.22 7.81
C THR A 104 -25.72 5.09 7.15
N TYR A 105 -25.15 3.89 7.17
CA TYR A 105 -23.77 3.62 6.76
C TYR A 105 -23.65 2.80 5.46
N SER A 106 -24.75 2.21 5.00
CA SER A 106 -24.84 1.34 3.82
C SER A 106 -24.24 1.99 2.55
N ASN A 107 -24.50 3.26 2.30
CA ASN A 107 -23.95 3.97 1.14
C ASN A 107 -22.42 4.08 1.14
N LYS A 108 -21.81 4.12 2.34
CA LYS A 108 -20.36 4.31 2.52
C LYS A 108 -19.61 2.98 2.54
N TYR A 109 -20.12 1.99 3.26
CA TYR A 109 -19.42 0.73 3.51
C TYR A 109 -20.07 -0.50 2.85
N GLY A 110 -21.30 -0.38 2.35
CA GLY A 110 -22.12 -1.51 1.92
C GLY A 110 -21.49 -2.38 0.83
N LYS A 111 -20.59 -1.85 -0.01
CA LYS A 111 -19.87 -2.65 -1.01
C LYS A 111 -18.93 -3.70 -0.41
N TYR A 112 -18.46 -3.50 0.82
CA TYR A 112 -17.58 -4.43 1.53
C TYR A 112 -18.34 -5.39 2.44
N LEU A 113 -19.66 -5.24 2.51
CA LEU A 113 -20.49 -5.91 3.51
C LEU A 113 -21.60 -6.72 2.84
N LYS A 114 -22.00 -7.78 3.54
CA LYS A 114 -23.21 -8.53 3.23
C LYS A 114 -24.09 -8.57 4.47
N THR A 115 -25.39 -8.47 4.24
CA THR A 115 -26.39 -8.45 5.31
C THR A 115 -27.46 -9.50 5.08
N VAL A 116 -27.92 -10.09 6.18
CA VAL A 116 -29.10 -10.97 6.19
C VAL A 116 -29.98 -10.58 7.36
N LYS A 117 -31.30 -10.58 7.15
CA LYS A 117 -32.28 -10.27 8.19
C LYS A 117 -32.26 -11.36 9.27
N TYR A 118 -32.03 -10.96 10.53
CA TYR A 118 -32.15 -11.85 11.68
C TYR A 118 -33.58 -11.83 12.23
N ASN A 119 -34.12 -10.63 12.45
CA ASN A 119 -35.51 -10.40 12.83
C ASN A 119 -35.97 -9.03 12.29
N ASP A 120 -37.15 -8.55 12.70
CA ASP A 120 -37.69 -7.28 12.22
C ASP A 120 -36.86 -6.05 12.63
N GLU A 121 -36.04 -6.17 13.68
CA GLU A 121 -35.22 -5.07 14.19
C GLU A 121 -33.76 -5.16 13.74
N TYR A 122 -33.18 -6.37 13.67
CA TYR A 122 -31.75 -6.60 13.47
C TYR A 122 -31.41 -7.31 12.16
N LEU A 123 -30.29 -6.88 11.59
CA LEU A 123 -29.53 -7.53 10.54
C LEU A 123 -28.31 -8.21 11.15
N ILE A 124 -27.91 -9.34 10.58
CA ILE A 124 -26.55 -9.85 10.70
C ILE A 124 -25.73 -9.24 9.58
N VAL A 125 -24.61 -8.63 9.94
CA VAL A 125 -23.67 -7.97 9.02
C VAL A 125 -22.34 -8.72 9.06
N THR A 126 -21.84 -9.11 7.90
CA THR A 126 -20.53 -9.76 7.74
C THR A 126 -19.76 -9.15 6.57
N ASN A 127 -18.46 -9.41 6.53
CA ASN A 127 -17.60 -8.99 5.43
C ASN A 127 -17.96 -9.77 4.14
N VAL A 128 -17.95 -9.09 2.99
CA VAL A 128 -18.29 -9.71 1.69
C VAL A 128 -17.41 -10.91 1.35
N TYR A 129 -16.14 -10.90 1.76
CA TYR A 129 -15.21 -12.00 1.51
C TYR A 129 -15.55 -13.24 2.36
N ASN A 130 -16.21 -13.09 3.49
CA ASN A 130 -16.66 -14.20 4.33
C ASN A 130 -18.03 -14.76 3.95
N TYR A 131 -18.71 -14.12 2.98
CA TYR A 131 -20.11 -14.43 2.69
C TYR A 131 -20.33 -15.86 2.20
N SER A 132 -19.39 -16.46 1.47
CA SER A 132 -19.52 -17.85 1.03
C SER A 132 -19.57 -18.84 2.19
N THR A 133 -18.79 -18.60 3.25
CA THR A 133 -18.80 -19.42 4.47
C THR A 133 -20.07 -19.15 5.27
N PHE A 134 -20.45 -17.87 5.39
CA PHE A 134 -21.69 -17.47 6.03
C PHE A 134 -22.91 -18.09 5.35
N GLU A 135 -23.02 -18.01 4.03
CA GLU A 135 -24.12 -18.56 3.23
C GLU A 135 -24.25 -20.07 3.42
N LYS A 136 -23.12 -20.79 3.40
CA LYS A 136 -23.09 -22.25 3.52
C LYS A 136 -23.61 -22.75 4.88
N ASP A 137 -23.18 -22.11 5.97
CA ASP A 137 -23.40 -22.66 7.31
C ASP A 137 -24.51 -21.94 8.08
N TRP A 138 -24.74 -20.65 7.81
CA TRP A 138 -25.68 -19.82 8.56
C TRP A 138 -27.00 -19.60 7.84
N LEU A 139 -27.10 -19.92 6.55
CA LEU A 139 -28.32 -19.73 5.78
C LEU A 139 -28.95 -21.07 5.41
N ILE A 140 -30.27 -21.09 5.40
CA ILE A 140 -31.10 -22.20 4.91
C ILE A 140 -32.13 -21.64 3.93
N LYS A 141 -32.68 -22.51 3.10
CA LYS A 141 -33.79 -22.12 2.22
C LYS A 141 -35.13 -22.28 2.93
N ASP A 142 -35.98 -21.27 2.83
CA ASP A 142 -37.38 -21.37 3.24
C ASP A 142 -38.23 -22.15 2.23
N ALA A 143 -39.55 -22.24 2.48
CA ALA A 143 -40.47 -22.96 1.62
C ALA A 143 -40.59 -22.36 0.20
N GLU A 144 -40.25 -21.09 0.06
CA GLU A 144 -40.24 -20.32 -1.18
C GLU A 144 -38.86 -20.29 -1.85
N GLU A 145 -37.90 -21.11 -1.37
CA GLU A 145 -36.51 -21.21 -1.85
C GLU A 145 -35.67 -19.92 -1.62
N ASN A 146 -36.11 -19.00 -0.76
CA ASN A 146 -35.31 -17.84 -0.37
C ASN A 146 -34.30 -18.22 0.72
N LEU A 147 -33.10 -17.65 0.64
CA LEU A 147 -32.11 -17.78 1.70
C LEU A 147 -32.54 -16.95 2.92
N VAL A 148 -32.75 -17.64 4.03
CA VAL A 148 -33.09 -17.07 5.34
C VAL A 148 -32.11 -17.55 6.39
N ILE A 149 -32.03 -16.83 7.52
CA ILE A 149 -31.12 -17.17 8.60
C ILE A 149 -31.49 -18.52 9.25
N ASN A 150 -30.49 -19.35 9.50
CA ASN A 150 -30.63 -20.57 10.29
C ASN A 150 -30.54 -20.22 11.78
N LEU A 151 -31.69 -20.12 12.44
CA LEU A 151 -31.77 -19.74 13.85
C LEU A 151 -31.03 -20.71 14.78
N ALA A 152 -30.96 -22.00 14.45
CA ALA A 152 -30.23 -22.97 15.27
C ALA A 152 -28.72 -22.66 15.32
N VAL A 153 -28.14 -22.25 14.20
CA VAL A 153 -26.72 -21.88 14.11
C VAL A 153 -26.44 -20.54 14.82
N VAL A 154 -27.40 -19.61 14.75
CA VAL A 154 -27.34 -18.37 15.53
C VAL A 154 -27.39 -18.66 17.03
N ASP A 155 -28.25 -19.57 17.47
CA ASP A 155 -28.35 -19.99 18.87
C ASP A 155 -27.06 -20.68 19.36
N GLU A 156 -26.46 -21.57 18.55
CA GLU A 156 -25.14 -22.16 18.81
C GLU A 156 -24.05 -21.08 18.99
N PHE A 157 -24.08 -20.02 18.18
CA PHE A 157 -23.13 -18.93 18.33
C PHE A 157 -23.38 -18.13 19.60
N ILE A 158 -24.63 -17.67 19.82
CA ILE A 158 -24.99 -16.83 20.97
C ILE A 158 -24.72 -17.54 22.31
N ASN A 159 -24.89 -18.86 22.37
CA ASN A 159 -24.63 -19.64 23.57
C ASN A 159 -23.15 -20.09 23.71
N GLY A 160 -22.27 -19.68 22.79
CA GLY A 160 -20.84 -19.98 22.82
C GLY A 160 -20.46 -21.39 22.41
N THR A 161 -21.40 -22.21 21.92
CA THR A 161 -21.09 -23.56 21.40
C THR A 161 -20.38 -23.50 20.04
N ARG A 162 -20.67 -22.46 19.25
CA ARG A 162 -20.00 -22.15 17.98
C ARG A 162 -19.15 -20.90 18.14
N THR A 163 -17.83 -21.07 18.10
CA THR A 163 -16.86 -19.97 18.23
C THR A 163 -16.12 -19.65 16.93
N ASN A 164 -16.29 -20.47 15.89
CA ASN A 164 -15.53 -20.38 14.66
C ASN A 164 -16.42 -20.41 13.40
N TRP A 165 -15.95 -19.73 12.36
CA TRP A 165 -16.50 -19.80 11.00
C TRP A 165 -16.23 -21.18 10.40
N ASP A 166 -15.03 -21.70 10.61
CA ASP A 166 -14.51 -22.98 10.13
C ASP A 166 -13.44 -23.51 11.10
N GLU A 167 -12.66 -24.53 10.73
CA GLU A 167 -11.67 -25.13 11.63
C GLU A 167 -10.57 -24.17 12.11
N LYS A 168 -10.35 -23.03 11.43
CA LYS A 168 -9.19 -22.16 11.67
C LYS A 168 -9.55 -20.72 12.06
N ARG A 169 -10.73 -20.23 11.66
CA ARG A 169 -11.09 -18.81 11.79
C ARG A 169 -12.11 -18.61 12.89
N GLU A 170 -11.69 -17.97 13.99
CA GLU A 170 -12.60 -17.56 15.07
C GLU A 170 -13.55 -16.46 14.60
N ILE A 171 -14.79 -16.50 15.07
CA ILE A 171 -15.77 -15.44 14.83
C ILE A 171 -15.46 -14.31 15.80
N LYS A 172 -15.27 -13.09 15.28
CA LYS A 172 -15.14 -11.90 16.13
C LYS A 172 -16.42 -11.05 16.04
N LEU A 173 -17.11 -10.91 17.16
CA LEU A 173 -18.33 -10.12 17.27
C LEU A 173 -17.99 -8.65 17.55
N TYR A 174 -18.30 -7.77 16.60
CA TYR A 174 -18.21 -6.33 16.73
C TYR A 174 -19.54 -5.79 17.28
N LEU A 175 -19.48 -5.08 18.41
CA LEU A 175 -20.67 -4.54 19.06
C LEU A 175 -20.40 -3.21 19.78
N THR A 176 -21.46 -2.53 20.18
CA THR A 176 -21.40 -1.25 20.89
C THR A 176 -21.55 -1.38 22.41
N GLY A 177 -21.41 -0.26 23.14
CA GLY A 177 -21.89 -0.12 24.52
C GLY A 177 -23.39 -0.37 24.69
N GLU A 178 -23.83 -0.44 25.95
CA GLU A 178 -25.26 -0.43 26.28
C GLU A 178 -25.90 0.89 25.83
N GLY A 179 -27.12 0.81 25.29
CA GLY A 179 -27.86 1.97 24.78
C GLY A 179 -27.59 2.34 23.32
N PHE A 180 -26.80 1.56 22.58
CA PHE A 180 -26.47 1.79 21.17
C PHE A 180 -26.97 0.65 20.25
N GLY A 181 -26.99 0.88 18.93
CA GLY A 181 -27.71 0.05 17.96
C GLY A 181 -27.08 -1.32 17.66
N ALA A 182 -25.77 -1.49 17.81
CA ALA A 182 -25.10 -2.76 17.49
C ALA A 182 -24.93 -3.71 18.69
N ARG A 183 -25.52 -3.42 19.84
CA ARG A 183 -25.52 -4.33 21.01
C ARG A 183 -26.90 -4.98 21.16
N PRO A 184 -27.08 -6.23 20.71
CA PRO A 184 -28.36 -6.90 20.87
C PRO A 184 -28.67 -7.26 22.33
N GLU A 185 -29.91 -7.02 22.77
CA GLU A 185 -30.37 -7.40 24.12
C GLU A 185 -30.60 -8.91 24.27
N PHE A 186 -30.80 -9.62 23.16
CA PHE A 186 -31.04 -11.07 23.16
C PHE A 186 -29.77 -11.90 23.45
N ILE A 187 -28.58 -11.31 23.39
CA ILE A 187 -27.34 -11.94 23.85
C ILE A 187 -27.15 -11.59 25.32
N THR A 188 -27.35 -12.57 26.20
CA THR A 188 -27.35 -12.35 27.66
C THR A 188 -25.97 -12.43 28.30
N ASP A 189 -25.04 -13.16 27.68
CA ASP A 189 -23.66 -13.28 28.16
C ASP A 189 -22.69 -13.10 26.99
N TYR A 190 -21.98 -11.98 26.99
CA TYR A 190 -20.96 -11.68 25.98
C TYR A 190 -19.58 -12.23 26.35
N THR A 191 -19.38 -12.67 27.61
CA THR A 191 -18.06 -13.11 28.08
C THR A 191 -17.61 -14.45 27.49
N ILE A 192 -18.57 -15.20 26.95
CA ILE A 192 -18.35 -16.47 26.25
C ILE A 192 -18.05 -16.30 24.76
N LEU A 193 -18.11 -15.07 24.23
CA LEU A 193 -17.89 -14.74 22.83
C LEU A 193 -16.58 -13.99 22.67
N ASN A 194 -15.92 -14.17 21.51
CA ASN A 194 -14.81 -13.31 21.11
C ASN A 194 -15.38 -11.97 20.60
N THR A 195 -15.23 -10.91 21.38
CA THR A 195 -15.88 -9.61 21.11
C THR A 195 -14.89 -8.46 20.99
N GLU A 196 -15.16 -7.53 20.06
CA GLU A 196 -14.60 -6.19 20.02
C GLU A 196 -15.70 -5.17 20.35
N LYS A 197 -15.50 -4.34 21.37
CA LYS A 197 -16.56 -3.46 21.91
C LYS A 197 -16.20 -1.98 21.78
N PHE A 198 -17.09 -1.19 21.16
CA PHE A 198 -16.96 0.27 21.06
C PHE A 198 -17.92 0.97 22.02
N LEU A 199 -17.37 1.60 23.06
CA LEU A 199 -18.15 2.21 24.14
C LEU A 199 -18.42 3.69 23.91
N GLU A 200 -17.48 4.39 23.28
CA GLU A 200 -17.49 5.84 23.16
C GLU A 200 -17.27 6.24 21.69
N PRO A 201 -17.83 7.38 21.26
CA PRO A 201 -17.46 7.96 19.98
C PRO A 201 -15.96 8.17 19.89
N LYS A 202 -15.38 7.84 18.74
CA LYS A 202 -13.96 8.08 18.48
C LYS A 202 -13.80 9.41 17.76
N THR A 203 -13.13 10.35 18.41
CA THR A 203 -12.78 11.62 17.77
C THR A 203 -11.53 11.44 16.92
N ASP A 204 -11.69 11.52 15.60
CA ASP A 204 -10.60 11.48 14.61
C ASP A 204 -10.56 12.78 13.80
N LEU A 205 -9.53 12.93 12.96
CA LEU A 205 -9.55 13.96 11.93
C LEU A 205 -10.72 13.74 10.97
N SER A 206 -11.44 14.81 10.63
CA SER A 206 -12.46 14.75 9.59
C SER A 206 -11.83 14.27 8.28
N PRO A 207 -12.55 13.57 7.39
CA PRO A 207 -11.97 13.07 6.15
C PRO A 207 -11.26 14.15 5.30
N GLY A 208 -11.83 15.36 5.27
CA GLY A 208 -11.20 16.51 4.63
C GLY A 208 -9.90 16.94 5.31
N ALA A 209 -9.88 17.00 6.64
CA ALA A 209 -8.67 17.30 7.41
C ALA A 209 -7.60 16.21 7.25
N SER A 210 -7.98 14.93 7.23
CA SER A 210 -7.09 13.80 6.96
C SER A 210 -6.45 13.88 5.57
N ASN A 211 -7.23 14.25 4.55
CA ASN A 211 -6.72 14.46 3.19
C ASN A 211 -5.75 15.64 3.11
N VAL A 212 -6.06 16.77 3.77
CA VAL A 212 -5.14 17.91 3.87
C VAL A 212 -3.85 17.51 4.60
N ALA A 213 -3.95 16.80 5.72
CA ALA A 213 -2.81 16.32 6.49
C ALA A 213 -1.88 15.46 5.61
N SER A 214 -2.46 14.44 4.97
CA SER A 214 -1.73 13.53 4.10
C SER A 214 -1.06 14.26 2.94
N PHE A 215 -1.76 15.21 2.31
CA PHE A 215 -1.20 16.04 1.24
C PHE A 215 -0.01 16.89 1.69
N LEU A 216 -0.11 17.56 2.85
CA LEU A 216 0.99 18.36 3.40
C LEU A 216 2.18 17.50 3.80
N ILE A 217 1.93 16.31 4.38
CA ILE A 217 2.98 15.33 4.69
C ILE A 217 3.71 14.92 3.41
N TYR A 218 2.97 14.56 2.36
CA TYR A 218 3.55 14.16 1.08
C TYR A 218 4.28 15.32 0.39
N ILE A 219 3.81 16.57 0.49
CA ILE A 219 4.58 17.73 -0.01
C ILE A 219 5.92 17.84 0.70
N GLY A 220 5.91 17.85 2.04
CA GLY A 220 7.13 17.98 2.84
C GLY A 220 8.11 16.84 2.58
N LEU A 221 7.59 15.61 2.54
CA LEU A 221 8.37 14.41 2.27
C LEU A 221 8.94 14.42 0.84
N THR A 222 8.12 14.76 -0.15
CA THR A 222 8.57 14.88 -1.55
C THR A 222 9.66 15.91 -1.69
N ALA A 223 9.48 17.10 -1.10
CA ALA A 223 10.50 18.14 -1.12
C ALA A 223 11.82 17.65 -0.51
N ALA A 224 11.78 17.01 0.66
CA ALA A 224 12.97 16.49 1.32
C ALA A 224 13.70 15.44 0.49
N VAL A 225 13.00 14.42 -0.02
CA VAL A 225 13.59 13.34 -0.82
C VAL A 225 14.09 13.84 -2.17
N VAL A 226 13.32 14.68 -2.88
CA VAL A 226 13.72 15.26 -4.16
C VAL A 226 14.95 16.14 -4.01
N LEU A 227 15.06 16.97 -2.95
CA LEU A 227 16.25 17.78 -2.72
C LEU A 227 17.49 16.92 -2.47
N LEU A 228 17.38 15.85 -1.69
CA LEU A 228 18.48 14.91 -1.44
C LEU A 228 18.95 14.23 -2.74
N LEU A 229 18.00 13.75 -3.55
CA LEU A 229 18.27 12.93 -4.73
C LEU A 229 18.23 13.71 -6.05
N PHE A 230 18.18 15.05 -5.99
CA PHE A 230 18.14 15.92 -7.16
C PHE A 230 19.25 15.64 -8.18
N PRO A 231 20.51 15.36 -7.79
CA PRO A 231 21.55 14.99 -8.75
C PRO A 231 21.21 13.72 -9.56
N ASN A 232 20.60 12.72 -8.93
CA ASN A 232 20.15 11.50 -9.61
C ASN A 232 19.00 11.80 -10.57
N ILE A 233 18.02 12.61 -10.14
CA ILE A 233 16.89 13.02 -10.98
C ILE A 233 17.39 13.79 -12.21
N LYS A 234 18.32 14.73 -12.01
CA LYS A 234 18.92 15.52 -13.09
C LYS A 234 19.65 14.65 -14.10
N GLU A 235 20.34 13.60 -13.63
CA GLU A 235 20.99 12.63 -14.51
C GLU A 235 19.97 11.85 -15.34
N ASP A 236 18.96 11.27 -14.68
CA ASP A 236 17.92 10.47 -15.35
C ASP A 236 17.06 11.32 -16.29
N PHE A 237 16.91 12.63 -16.01
CA PHE A 237 16.20 13.59 -16.87
C PHE A 237 16.93 13.89 -18.18
N LYS A 238 18.25 13.64 -18.29
CA LYS A 238 18.97 13.83 -19.56
C LYS A 238 18.36 13.00 -20.69
N ALA A 239 17.98 11.75 -20.41
CA ALA A 239 17.35 10.86 -21.41
C ALA A 239 16.03 11.46 -21.91
N PHE A 240 15.19 11.96 -20.99
CA PHE A 240 13.93 12.62 -21.34
C PHE A 240 14.14 13.91 -22.14
N LYS A 241 15.06 14.78 -21.70
CA LYS A 241 15.42 16.02 -22.39
C LYS A 241 15.93 15.77 -23.81
N ASN A 242 16.68 14.69 -24.01
CA ASN A 242 17.20 14.27 -25.30
C ASN A 242 16.15 13.53 -26.16
N LYS A 243 14.89 13.49 -25.74
CA LYS A 243 13.78 12.79 -26.41
C LYS A 243 14.09 11.32 -26.68
N ASP A 244 14.82 10.67 -25.77
CA ASP A 244 15.09 9.25 -25.86
C ASP A 244 13.77 8.47 -25.71
N ALA A 245 13.33 7.87 -26.81
CA ALA A 245 12.08 7.13 -26.87
C ALA A 245 12.04 5.94 -25.89
N THR A 246 13.21 5.46 -25.43
CA THR A 246 13.29 4.38 -24.45
C THR A 246 12.65 4.74 -23.11
N VAL A 247 12.55 6.03 -22.76
CA VAL A 247 11.84 6.47 -21.55
C VAL A 247 10.33 6.25 -21.71
N MET A 248 9.73 6.66 -22.83
CA MET A 248 8.30 6.50 -23.08
C MET A 248 7.92 5.03 -23.26
N VAL A 249 8.70 4.29 -24.05
CA VAL A 249 8.53 2.84 -24.19
C VAL A 249 8.67 2.14 -22.84
N GLY A 250 9.61 2.61 -22.01
CA GLY A 250 9.82 2.11 -20.67
C GLY A 250 8.66 2.38 -19.72
N ILE A 251 8.01 3.55 -19.81
CA ILE A 251 6.82 3.86 -19.01
C ILE A 251 5.69 2.89 -19.35
N LEU A 252 5.39 2.71 -20.64
CA LEU A 252 4.32 1.80 -21.09
C LEU A 252 4.63 0.34 -20.77
N THR A 253 5.88 -0.09 -20.99
CA THR A 253 6.30 -1.46 -20.68
C THR A 253 6.36 -1.69 -19.18
N GLY A 254 6.77 -0.70 -18.40
CA GLY A 254 6.78 -0.75 -16.94
C GLY A 254 5.37 -0.90 -16.36
N PHE A 255 4.40 -0.17 -16.92
CA PHE A 255 2.98 -0.39 -16.63
C PHE A 255 2.55 -1.83 -16.99
N GLY A 256 2.97 -2.34 -18.15
CA GLY A 256 2.75 -3.73 -18.54
C GLY A 256 3.38 -4.76 -17.58
N PHE A 257 4.58 -4.50 -17.06
CA PHE A 257 5.22 -5.37 -16.06
C PHE A 257 4.50 -5.32 -14.70
N ALA A 258 4.02 -4.15 -14.27
CA ALA A 258 3.19 -4.04 -13.07
C ALA A 258 1.87 -4.82 -13.23
N PHE A 259 1.25 -4.72 -14.41
CA PHE A 259 0.05 -5.49 -14.75
C PHE A 259 0.30 -7.01 -14.76
N ALA A 260 1.40 -7.45 -15.37
CA ALA A 260 1.81 -8.85 -15.32
C ALA A 260 2.09 -9.31 -13.87
N GLY A 261 2.71 -8.46 -13.06
CA GLY A 261 2.87 -8.68 -11.61
C GLY A 261 1.53 -8.88 -10.91
N GLY A 262 0.52 -8.07 -11.24
CA GLY A 262 -0.85 -8.23 -10.75
C GLY A 262 -1.50 -9.57 -11.15
N ILE A 263 -1.30 -10.05 -12.38
CA ILE A 263 -1.77 -11.37 -12.82
C ILE A 263 -1.11 -12.48 -12.00
N VAL A 264 0.21 -12.42 -11.83
CA VAL A 264 0.95 -13.40 -11.03
C VAL A 264 0.50 -13.35 -9.57
N ALA A 265 0.32 -12.15 -9.01
CA ALA A 265 -0.20 -11.97 -7.67
C ALA A 265 -1.58 -12.62 -7.50
N ASN A 266 -2.49 -12.46 -8.47
CA ASN A 266 -3.79 -13.11 -8.44
C ASN A 266 -3.67 -14.63 -8.45
N ALA A 267 -2.80 -15.18 -9.30
CA ALA A 267 -2.56 -16.62 -9.29
C ALA A 267 -2.03 -17.11 -7.94
N VAL A 268 -1.08 -16.38 -7.33
CA VAL A 268 -0.54 -16.70 -6.00
C VAL A 268 -1.62 -16.56 -4.93
N ARG A 269 -2.45 -15.52 -4.97
CA ARG A 269 -3.58 -15.33 -4.05
C ARG A 269 -4.56 -16.49 -4.11
N ASN A 270 -4.96 -16.93 -5.31
CA ASN A 270 -5.83 -18.09 -5.47
C ASN A 270 -5.22 -19.37 -4.88
N LEU A 271 -3.89 -19.55 -5.01
CA LEU A 271 -3.20 -20.67 -4.36
C LEU A 271 -3.20 -20.52 -2.83
N LEU A 272 -2.99 -19.32 -2.30
CA LEU A 272 -3.06 -19.06 -0.86
C LEU A 272 -4.47 -19.30 -0.30
N GLU A 273 -5.52 -18.89 -1.02
CA GLU A 273 -6.91 -19.19 -0.66
C GLU A 273 -7.13 -20.70 -0.53
N ILE A 274 -6.69 -21.48 -1.52
CA ILE A 274 -6.87 -22.95 -1.50
C ILE A 274 -6.04 -23.61 -0.38
N PHE A 275 -4.75 -23.26 -0.26
CA PHE A 275 -3.84 -23.97 0.65
C PHE A 275 -3.97 -23.54 2.11
N LEU A 276 -4.35 -22.28 2.35
CA LEU A 276 -4.46 -21.71 3.69
C LEU A 276 -5.91 -21.54 4.14
N ASP A 277 -6.89 -21.81 3.27
CA ASP A 277 -8.32 -21.66 3.53
C ASP A 277 -8.67 -20.20 3.91
N ILE A 278 -8.22 -19.27 3.07
CA ILE A 278 -8.42 -17.83 3.30
C ILE A 278 -9.68 -17.40 2.55
N PRO A 279 -10.64 -16.71 3.19
CA PRO A 279 -11.90 -16.26 2.57
C PRO A 279 -11.70 -15.17 1.49
N GLY A 280 -10.47 -14.70 1.29
CA GLY A 280 -10.12 -13.51 0.52
C GLY A 280 -9.96 -12.27 1.41
N GLY A 281 -10.08 -11.08 0.82
CA GLY A 281 -9.95 -9.81 1.54
C GLY A 281 -9.39 -8.66 0.73
N GLU A 282 -9.47 -7.46 1.32
CA GLU A 282 -8.77 -6.27 0.83
C GLU A 282 -7.82 -5.72 1.89
N ALA A 283 -6.74 -5.11 1.42
CA ALA A 283 -5.86 -4.37 2.30
C ALA A 283 -6.60 -3.16 2.90
N VAL A 284 -6.46 -2.93 4.19
CA VAL A 284 -6.97 -1.77 4.91
C VAL A 284 -6.51 -0.47 4.27
N ASN A 285 -5.29 -0.44 3.73
CA ASN A 285 -4.79 0.69 2.96
C ASN A 285 -5.65 0.97 1.71
N GLN A 286 -6.04 -0.07 0.96
CA GLN A 286 -6.90 0.08 -0.21
C GLN A 286 -8.28 0.63 0.18
N ILE A 287 -8.90 0.03 1.20
CA ILE A 287 -10.20 0.47 1.74
C ILE A 287 -10.12 1.95 2.17
N SER A 288 -9.05 2.33 2.88
CA SER A 288 -8.83 3.70 3.35
C SER A 288 -8.70 4.70 2.20
N ILE A 289 -7.94 4.35 1.15
CA ILE A 289 -7.77 5.19 -0.04
C ILE A 289 -9.13 5.41 -0.72
N GLU A 290 -9.91 4.35 -0.90
CA GLU A 290 -11.20 4.42 -1.58
C GLU A 290 -12.23 5.23 -0.78
N LEU A 291 -12.27 5.08 0.54
CA LEU A 291 -13.09 5.92 1.42
C LEU A 291 -12.67 7.39 1.38
N ALA A 292 -11.36 7.67 1.35
CA ALA A 292 -10.82 9.02 1.24
C ALA A 292 -11.08 9.68 -0.13
N MET A 293 -11.12 8.90 -1.21
CA MET A 293 -11.47 9.37 -2.56
C MET A 293 -12.96 9.70 -2.70
N LYS A 294 -13.81 9.16 -1.82
CA LYS A 294 -15.25 9.47 -1.77
C LYS A 294 -15.58 10.58 -0.76
N SER A 295 -14.59 11.18 -0.11
CA SER A 295 -14.79 12.22 0.91
C SER A 295 -14.49 13.63 0.42
N ALA A 296 -14.82 14.62 1.26
CA ALA A 296 -14.30 15.97 1.09
C ALA A 296 -12.76 15.93 1.03
N GLY A 297 -12.15 16.67 0.10
CA GLY A 297 -10.69 16.66 -0.10
C GLY A 297 -10.16 15.58 -1.05
N ALA A 298 -11.03 14.80 -1.70
CA ALA A 298 -10.63 13.79 -2.70
C ALA A 298 -9.62 14.30 -3.75
N PRO A 299 -9.69 15.54 -4.28
CA PRO A 299 -8.66 16.03 -5.22
C PRO A 299 -7.24 16.04 -4.63
N LEU A 300 -7.08 16.34 -3.33
CA LEU A 300 -5.77 16.33 -2.68
C LEU A 300 -5.25 14.89 -2.52
N MET A 301 -6.13 13.96 -2.15
CA MET A 301 -5.78 12.55 -2.06
C MET A 301 -5.38 11.98 -3.43
N ILE A 302 -6.14 12.30 -4.48
CA ILE A 302 -5.86 11.92 -5.86
C ILE A 302 -4.51 12.49 -6.31
N LEU A 303 -4.23 13.77 -6.06
CA LEU A 303 -2.95 14.38 -6.42
C LEU A 303 -1.77 13.75 -5.66
N SER A 304 -1.94 13.47 -4.36
CA SER A 304 -0.93 12.75 -3.59
C SER A 304 -0.65 11.37 -4.17
N ALA A 305 -1.69 10.54 -4.34
CA ALA A 305 -1.57 9.17 -4.82
C ALA A 305 -1.08 9.09 -6.27
N LEU A 306 -1.51 10.02 -7.14
CA LEU A 306 -1.16 10.00 -8.56
C LEU A 306 0.22 10.57 -8.83
N ILE A 307 0.70 11.55 -8.04
CA ILE A 307 1.92 12.30 -8.37
C ILE A 307 2.97 12.20 -7.27
N LEU A 308 2.65 12.64 -6.04
CA LEU A 308 3.64 12.79 -4.98
C LEU A 308 4.16 11.43 -4.49
N ALA A 309 3.27 10.48 -4.21
CA ALA A 309 3.64 9.14 -3.77
C ALA A 309 4.54 8.42 -4.79
N PRO A 310 4.16 8.30 -6.08
CA PRO A 310 5.00 7.65 -7.10
C PRO A 310 6.40 8.27 -7.21
N ILE A 311 6.53 9.60 -7.12
CA ILE A 311 7.84 10.26 -7.16
C ILE A 311 8.70 9.79 -5.98
N VAL A 312 8.19 9.91 -4.76
CA VAL A 312 8.96 9.58 -3.55
C VAL A 312 9.25 8.09 -3.47
N GLU A 313 8.24 7.26 -3.71
CA GLU A 313 8.37 5.81 -3.61
C GLU A 313 9.35 5.27 -4.63
N GLU A 314 9.30 5.70 -5.90
CA GLU A 314 10.25 5.17 -6.89
C GLU A 314 11.69 5.69 -6.65
N LEU A 315 11.84 6.91 -6.11
CA LEU A 315 13.13 7.44 -5.67
C LEU A 315 13.74 6.65 -4.49
N ILE A 316 12.91 6.20 -3.57
CA ILE A 316 13.36 5.41 -2.42
C ILE A 316 13.52 3.94 -2.81
N PHE A 317 12.46 3.30 -3.28
CA PHE A 317 12.44 1.88 -3.53
C PHE A 317 13.22 1.46 -4.77
N ARG A 318 13.24 2.24 -5.86
CA ARG A 318 14.07 1.90 -7.02
C ARG A 318 15.42 2.55 -6.92
N LYS A 319 15.49 3.88 -6.93
CA LYS A 319 16.79 4.55 -7.01
C LYS A 319 17.64 4.25 -5.78
N THR A 320 17.15 4.57 -4.59
CA THR A 320 17.96 4.46 -3.37
C THR A 320 18.31 3.02 -3.00
N ILE A 321 17.34 2.11 -2.95
CA ILE A 321 17.60 0.70 -2.56
C ILE A 321 18.50 -0.01 -3.57
N PHE A 322 18.32 0.19 -4.89
CA PHE A 322 19.19 -0.47 -5.88
C PHE A 322 20.62 0.08 -5.82
N GLU A 323 20.80 1.38 -5.61
CA GLU A 323 22.12 2.01 -5.53
C GLU A 323 22.88 1.55 -4.26
N LEU A 324 22.17 1.24 -3.17
CA LEU A 324 22.73 0.66 -1.94
C LEU A 324 22.92 -0.86 -2.02
N SER A 325 22.32 -1.52 -3.01
CA SER A 325 22.38 -2.98 -3.16
C SER A 325 23.68 -3.43 -3.85
N ARG A 326 24.19 -4.59 -3.41
CA ARG A 326 25.40 -5.20 -3.97
C ARG A 326 25.24 -5.63 -5.42
N ASN A 327 24.04 -6.02 -5.81
CA ASN A 327 23.69 -6.35 -7.19
C ASN A 327 22.21 -6.06 -7.46
N LYS A 328 21.85 -5.99 -8.75
CA LYS A 328 20.50 -5.62 -9.21
C LYS A 328 19.41 -6.61 -8.78
N TRP A 329 19.73 -7.89 -8.64
CA TRP A 329 18.74 -8.93 -8.27
C TRP A 329 18.42 -8.90 -6.78
N LEU A 330 19.43 -8.68 -5.93
CA LEU A 330 19.22 -8.42 -4.51
C LEU A 330 18.44 -7.12 -4.31
N GLY A 331 18.78 -6.07 -5.07
CA GLY A 331 18.03 -4.82 -5.09
C GLY A 331 16.57 -5.02 -5.47
N LEU A 332 16.28 -5.82 -6.50
CA LEU A 332 14.92 -6.19 -6.89
C LEU A 332 14.15 -6.84 -5.75
N VAL A 333 14.71 -7.88 -5.11
CA VAL A 333 14.03 -8.60 -4.03
C VAL A 333 13.76 -7.69 -2.84
N ILE A 334 14.79 -6.98 -2.34
CA ILE A 334 14.65 -6.10 -1.17
C ILE A 334 13.64 -4.97 -1.46
N SER A 335 13.77 -4.34 -2.63
CA SER A 335 12.88 -3.26 -3.07
C SER A 335 11.42 -3.71 -3.13
N SER A 336 11.16 -4.89 -3.71
CA SER A 336 9.81 -5.41 -3.89
C SER A 336 9.16 -5.79 -2.55
N VAL A 337 9.92 -6.45 -1.68
CA VAL A 337 9.45 -6.84 -0.34
C VAL A 337 9.16 -5.62 0.52
N LEU A 338 10.08 -4.65 0.59
CA LEU A 338 9.88 -3.44 1.38
C LEU A 338 8.74 -2.57 0.82
N PHE A 339 8.58 -2.51 -0.51
CA PHE A 339 7.45 -1.86 -1.15
C PHE A 339 6.13 -2.53 -0.75
N GLY A 340 6.09 -3.87 -0.71
CA GLY A 340 4.92 -4.60 -0.20
C GLY A 340 4.62 -4.27 1.26
N LEU A 341 5.64 -4.27 2.13
CA LEU A 341 5.47 -4.14 3.58
C LEU A 341 4.90 -2.79 3.99
N ILE A 342 5.29 -1.70 3.31
CA ILE A 342 4.73 -0.38 3.63
C ILE A 342 3.23 -0.27 3.32
N HIS A 343 2.76 -0.99 2.30
CA HIS A 343 1.38 -0.95 1.84
C HIS A 343 0.42 -1.81 2.67
N VAL A 344 0.94 -2.69 3.54
CA VAL A 344 0.17 -3.54 4.46
C VAL A 344 0.60 -3.32 5.92
N SER A 345 1.12 -2.13 6.22
CA SER A 345 1.67 -1.80 7.54
C SER A 345 0.61 -1.83 8.64
N SER A 346 -0.65 -1.48 8.36
CA SER A 346 -1.78 -1.62 9.30
C SER A 346 -2.02 -3.07 9.70
N GLU A 347 -2.03 -3.98 8.72
CA GLU A 347 -2.27 -5.41 8.89
C GLU A 347 -1.09 -6.09 9.59
N LEU A 348 0.12 -5.60 9.32
CA LEU A 348 1.32 -6.02 10.06
C LEU A 348 1.24 -5.65 11.55
N MET A 349 0.58 -4.55 11.90
CA MET A 349 0.43 -4.11 13.29
C MET A 349 -0.71 -4.81 14.03
N THR A 350 -1.79 -5.17 13.33
CA THR A 350 -2.95 -5.86 13.93
C THR A 350 -2.82 -7.37 13.97
N LEU A 351 -1.99 -7.97 13.09
CA LEU A 351 -1.71 -9.41 13.00
C LEU A 351 -2.96 -10.31 13.10
N THR A 352 -4.10 -9.87 12.53
CA THR A 352 -5.39 -10.59 12.62
C THR A 352 -5.30 -12.03 12.10
N SER A 353 -4.52 -12.28 11.05
CA SER A 353 -4.10 -13.62 10.62
C SER A 353 -2.88 -13.53 9.72
N PHE A 354 -1.87 -14.38 9.95
CA PHE A 354 -0.69 -14.44 9.07
C PHE A 354 -1.05 -14.84 7.64
N GLY A 355 -2.04 -15.72 7.45
CA GLY A 355 -2.54 -16.09 6.14
C GLY A 355 -3.14 -14.90 5.40
N HIS A 356 -4.02 -14.15 6.07
CA HIS A 356 -4.62 -12.94 5.50
C HIS A 356 -3.57 -11.86 5.19
N PHE A 357 -2.60 -11.65 6.08
CA PHE A 357 -1.44 -10.78 5.83
C PHE A 357 -0.73 -11.16 4.53
N LEU A 358 -0.37 -12.44 4.34
CA LEU A 358 0.28 -12.89 3.11
C LEU A 358 -0.60 -12.64 1.88
N TYR A 359 -1.91 -12.90 2.00
CA TYR A 359 -2.88 -12.70 0.92
C TYR A 359 -2.93 -11.24 0.44
N VAL A 360 -2.97 -10.27 1.36
CA VAL A 360 -2.99 -8.83 1.00
C VAL A 360 -1.61 -8.27 0.66
N PHE A 361 -0.54 -8.89 1.14
CA PHE A 361 0.86 -8.50 0.89
C PHE A 361 1.32 -8.83 -0.53
N VAL A 362 0.95 -10.01 -1.04
CA VAL A 362 1.38 -10.54 -2.34
C VAL A 362 1.17 -9.56 -3.50
N PRO A 363 -0.01 -8.93 -3.70
CA PRO A 363 -0.22 -7.96 -4.76
C PRO A 363 0.81 -6.84 -4.80
N TYR A 364 1.12 -6.24 -3.66
CA TYR A 364 2.07 -5.13 -3.58
C TYR A 364 3.51 -5.59 -3.84
N VAL A 365 3.91 -6.79 -3.39
CA VAL A 365 5.25 -7.35 -3.68
C VAL A 365 5.44 -7.57 -5.18
N PHE A 366 4.51 -8.24 -5.84
CA PHE A 366 4.65 -8.54 -7.27
C PHE A 366 4.51 -7.29 -8.15
N MET A 367 3.71 -6.31 -7.73
CA MET A 367 3.67 -5.00 -8.37
C MET A 367 5.01 -4.26 -8.20
N GLY A 368 5.56 -4.24 -6.98
CA GLY A 368 6.90 -3.72 -6.71
C GLY A 368 7.99 -4.41 -7.53
N ALA A 369 7.86 -5.73 -7.74
CA ALA A 369 8.74 -6.50 -8.61
C ALA A 369 8.58 -6.11 -10.08
N GLY A 370 7.36 -5.88 -10.56
CA GLY A 370 7.09 -5.38 -11.91
C GLY A 370 7.80 -4.04 -12.19
N PHE A 371 7.67 -3.08 -11.28
CA PHE A 371 8.40 -1.81 -11.36
C PHE A 371 9.92 -1.99 -11.22
N GLY A 372 10.38 -2.88 -10.35
CA GLY A 372 11.80 -3.20 -10.22
C GLY A 372 12.41 -3.84 -11.46
N VAL A 373 11.67 -4.72 -12.16
CA VAL A 373 12.07 -5.29 -13.45
C VAL A 373 12.12 -4.20 -14.51
N ALA A 374 11.12 -3.32 -14.56
CA ALA A 374 11.13 -2.15 -15.45
C ALA A 374 12.37 -1.29 -15.22
N TYR A 375 12.72 -1.03 -13.96
CA TYR A 375 13.92 -0.28 -13.58
C TYR A 375 15.21 -0.93 -14.11
N ILE A 376 15.34 -2.26 -14.00
CA ILE A 376 16.50 -2.99 -14.50
C ILE A 376 16.59 -2.94 -16.02
N VAL A 377 15.47 -3.19 -16.71
CA VAL A 377 15.41 -3.26 -18.18
C VAL A 377 15.67 -1.89 -18.80
N TYR A 378 15.10 -0.83 -18.24
CA TYR A 378 15.21 0.54 -18.76
C TYR A 378 16.36 1.32 -18.12
N LYS A 379 17.53 0.68 -18.08
CA LYS A 379 18.83 1.30 -17.75
C LYS A 379 18.88 2.06 -16.41
N GLN A 380 18.09 1.61 -15.41
CA GLN A 380 18.03 2.19 -14.07
C GLN A 380 17.65 3.68 -14.05
N ASN A 381 16.83 4.10 -15.02
CA ASN A 381 16.27 5.45 -15.07
C ASN A 381 14.98 5.52 -14.23
N VAL A 382 15.00 6.30 -13.15
CA VAL A 382 13.87 6.36 -12.20
C VAL A 382 12.64 7.06 -12.79
N LEU A 383 12.81 7.96 -13.77
CA LEU A 383 11.67 8.64 -14.40
C LEU A 383 10.76 7.66 -15.15
N THR A 384 11.36 6.58 -15.66
CA THR A 384 10.64 5.51 -16.34
C THR A 384 9.67 4.82 -15.38
N THR A 385 10.14 4.48 -14.18
CA THR A 385 9.29 3.80 -13.20
C THR A 385 8.34 4.74 -12.48
N ILE A 386 8.72 6.01 -12.27
CA ILE A 386 7.80 7.06 -11.82
C ILE A 386 6.62 7.15 -12.79
N GLY A 387 6.86 7.31 -14.09
CA GLY A 387 5.78 7.39 -15.08
C GLY A 387 4.93 6.12 -15.14
N ALA A 388 5.55 4.93 -15.08
CA ALA A 388 4.82 3.66 -15.05
C ALA A 388 3.91 3.54 -13.81
N HIS A 389 4.40 3.96 -12.65
CA HIS A 389 3.65 3.95 -11.40
C HIS A 389 2.51 4.98 -11.41
N MET A 390 2.75 6.20 -11.95
CA MET A 390 1.68 7.18 -12.18
C MET A 390 0.57 6.61 -13.07
N LEU A 391 0.91 5.90 -14.15
CA LEU A 391 -0.09 5.24 -15.01
C LEU A 391 -0.86 4.15 -14.28
N TRP A 392 -0.18 3.36 -13.45
CA TRP A 392 -0.83 2.35 -12.61
C TRP A 392 -1.84 2.99 -11.65
N ASN A 393 -1.43 4.05 -10.95
CA ASN A 393 -2.32 4.74 -10.01
C ASN A 393 -3.48 5.42 -10.73
N LEU A 394 -3.26 5.98 -11.92
CA LEU A 394 -4.35 6.51 -12.74
C LEU A 394 -5.37 5.42 -13.09
N PHE A 395 -4.90 4.24 -13.53
CA PHE A 395 -5.76 3.10 -13.83
C PHE A 395 -6.55 2.64 -12.60
N ALA A 396 -5.91 2.53 -11.44
CA ALA A 396 -6.57 2.15 -10.19
C ALA A 396 -7.65 3.17 -9.79
N ILE A 397 -7.32 4.47 -9.84
CA ILE A 397 -8.26 5.57 -9.52
C ILE A 397 -9.48 5.52 -10.43
N ILE A 398 -9.28 5.38 -11.74
CA ILE A 398 -10.40 5.26 -12.69
C ILE A 398 -11.27 4.05 -12.34
N SER A 399 -10.66 2.92 -12.00
CA SER A 399 -11.37 1.68 -11.64
C SER A 399 -12.28 1.87 -10.42
N VAL A 400 -11.86 2.65 -9.42
CA VAL A 400 -12.66 2.96 -8.21
C VAL A 400 -13.96 3.72 -8.54
N PHE A 401 -14.00 4.48 -9.64
CA PHE A 401 -15.20 5.23 -10.05
C PHE A 401 -16.07 4.49 -11.07
N LEU A 402 -15.60 3.36 -11.61
CA LEU A 402 -16.36 2.54 -12.57
C LEU A 402 -17.17 1.41 -11.90
N VAL A 403 -16.92 1.15 -10.61
CA VAL A 403 -17.54 0.10 -9.78
C VAL A 403 -18.25 0.76 -8.61
#